data_AF-A0A0C9ZLW1-F1
#
_entry.id   AF-A0A0C9ZLW1-F1
#
_cell.length_a   1.000
_cell.length_b   1.000
_cell.length_c   1.000
_cell.angle_alpha   90.00
_cell.angle_beta   90.00
_cell.angle_gamma   90.00
#
_symmetry.space_group_name_H-M   'P 1'
#
loop_
_entity.id
_entity.type
_entity.pdbx_description
1 polymer ?
#
loop_
_entity_poly.entity_id
_entity_poly.type
_entity_poly.pdbx_seq_one_letter_code
_entity_poly.pdbx_strand_id
1 'polypeptide(L)'
;MPPKAANPKAQWCEEEVKALVKFLYDHRSEAGDNGNFKSSTYHATAGHIAPLLKDGPLKTSTAVKNKWTGYIQKIYQDIEQYRAVRLGAHWDNKRGANIQGKDSEQVFEDFTKDHPLMRQFKTSGWEFYPLVEQIIPNGAARRIHAFSPGGSRVGGSSLAV
;
A
#
# COMPACT_ATOMS: atom_id res chain seq x y z
N MET A 1 -34.75 -0.81 12.76
CA MET A 1 -33.58 0.08 12.59
C MET A 1 -33.42 0.40 11.12
N PRO A 2 -33.31 1.66 10.69
CA PRO A 2 -32.95 1.97 9.31
C PRO A 2 -31.49 1.57 9.04
N PRO A 3 -31.15 1.11 7.83
CA PRO A 3 -29.77 0.80 7.49
C PRO A 3 -28.93 2.08 7.50
N LYS A 4 -27.81 2.03 8.23
CA LYS A 4 -26.81 3.09 8.31
C LYS A 4 -26.31 3.38 6.89
N ALA A 5 -26.63 4.56 6.36
CA ALA A 5 -26.18 5.01 5.05
C ALA A 5 -24.66 4.82 4.95
N ALA A 6 -24.22 3.99 4.01
CA ALA A 6 -22.80 3.85 3.71
C ALA A 6 -22.31 5.21 3.23
N ASN A 7 -21.42 5.85 3.99
CA ASN A 7 -20.80 7.10 3.58
C ASN A 7 -20.30 6.94 2.14
N PRO A 8 -20.66 7.84 1.21
CA PRO A 8 -20.08 7.83 -0.11
C PRO A 8 -18.56 7.93 0.07
N LYS A 9 -17.85 6.86 -0.29
CA LYS A 9 -16.39 6.87 -0.31
C LYS A 9 -16.00 8.11 -1.11
N ALA A 10 -15.15 8.97 -0.54
CA ALA A 10 -14.67 10.15 -1.24
C ALA A 10 -14.26 9.73 -2.66
N GLN A 11 -14.97 10.23 -3.66
CA GLN A 11 -14.65 9.92 -5.04
C GLN A 11 -13.34 10.63 -5.33
N TRP A 12 -12.30 9.83 -5.57
CA TRP A 12 -11.01 10.30 -6.03
C TRP A 12 -10.94 9.95 -7.50
N CYS A 13 -10.88 10.95 -8.37
CA CYS A 13 -10.60 10.69 -9.77
C CYS A 13 -9.11 10.40 -9.98
N GLU A 14 -8.79 9.79 -11.12
CA GLU A 14 -7.42 9.41 -11.46
C GLU A 14 -6.45 10.61 -11.43
N GLU A 15 -6.88 11.76 -11.95
CA GLU A 15 -6.09 13.00 -11.96
C GLU A 15 -5.74 13.50 -10.56
N GLU A 16 -6.69 13.45 -9.62
CA GLU A 16 -6.43 13.84 -8.22
C GLU A 16 -5.42 12.89 -7.55
N VAL A 17 -5.54 11.58 -7.80
CA VAL A 17 -4.61 10.59 -7.25
C VAL A 17 -3.21 10.78 -7.83
N LYS A 18 -3.13 11.01 -9.14
CA LYS A 18 -1.88 11.27 -9.84
C LYS A 18 -1.20 12.53 -9.34
N ALA A 19 -1.94 13.63 -9.20
CA ALA A 19 -1.42 14.89 -8.67
C ALA A 19 -0.98 14.74 -7.20
N LEU A 20 -1.72 14.00 -6.38
CA LEU A 20 -1.34 13.70 -5.01
C LEU A 20 0.01 12.97 -4.96
N VAL A 21 0.16 11.86 -5.70
CA VAL A 21 1.41 11.07 -5.69
C VAL A 21 2.58 11.91 -6.21
N LYS A 22 2.38 12.63 -7.31
CA LYS A 22 3.41 13.48 -7.90
C LYS A 22 3.87 14.57 -6.94
N PHE A 23 2.93 15.27 -6.30
CA PHE A 23 3.25 16.31 -5.34
C PHE A 23 4.07 15.77 -4.17
N LEU A 24 3.68 14.62 -3.60
CA LEU A 24 4.43 13.99 -2.51
C LEU A 24 5.80 13.48 -2.95
N TYR A 25 5.94 13.02 -4.20
CA TYR A 25 7.22 12.65 -4.78
C TYR A 25 8.16 13.84 -4.93
N ASP A 26 7.65 14.98 -5.38
CA ASP A 26 8.43 16.21 -5.50
C ASP A 26 8.91 16.71 -4.12
N HIS A 27 8.13 16.45 -3.07
CA HIS A 27 8.46 16.76 -1.67
C HIS A 27 9.05 15.57 -0.90
N ARG A 28 9.55 14.53 -1.57
CA ARG A 28 10.01 13.28 -0.92
C ARG A 28 11.12 13.49 0.12
N SER A 29 11.92 14.56 0.01
CA SER A 29 12.92 14.93 1.02
C SER A 29 12.32 15.34 2.37
N GLU A 30 11.02 15.66 2.41
CA GLU A 30 10.28 15.96 3.65
C GLU A 30 9.65 14.71 4.28
N ALA A 31 9.70 13.57 3.60
CA ALA A 31 9.16 12.32 4.12
C ALA A 31 10.00 11.85 5.31
N GLY A 32 9.33 11.46 6.39
CA GLY A 32 9.98 10.75 7.50
C GLY A 32 10.29 9.29 7.14
N ASP A 33 10.96 8.57 8.04
CA ASP A 33 11.46 7.20 7.86
C ASP A 33 10.44 6.17 7.36
N ASN A 34 9.14 6.43 7.55
CA ASN A 34 8.04 5.55 7.15
C ASN A 34 7.32 6.04 5.87
N GLY A 35 7.90 7.00 5.14
CA GLY A 35 7.26 7.63 3.98
C GLY A 35 6.07 8.51 4.35
N ASN A 36 5.95 8.93 5.61
CA ASN A 36 4.86 9.75 6.09
C ASN A 36 5.29 11.22 6.13
N PHE A 37 4.35 12.13 5.85
CA PHE A 37 4.61 13.56 5.77
C PHE A 37 4.03 14.32 6.95
N LYS A 38 4.49 15.55 7.15
CA LYS A 38 3.93 16.47 8.15
C LYS A 38 2.55 16.96 7.72
N SER A 39 1.76 17.45 8.69
CA SER A 39 0.43 18.02 8.42
C SER A 39 0.49 19.18 7.41
N SER A 40 1.54 19.99 7.45
CA SER A 40 1.79 21.09 6.50
C SER A 40 1.88 20.60 5.06
N THR A 41 2.64 19.54 4.81
CA THR A 41 2.80 18.96 3.46
C THR A 41 1.45 18.42 2.96
N TYR A 42 0.67 17.72 3.80
CA TYR A 42 -0.67 17.27 3.41
C TYR A 42 -1.65 18.41 3.15
N HIS A 43 -1.54 19.51 3.89
CA HIS A 43 -2.33 20.71 3.62
C HIS A 43 -1.95 21.37 2.29
N ALA A 44 -0.64 21.47 1.99
CA ALA A 44 -0.15 21.96 0.71
C ALA A 44 -0.61 21.07 -0.45
N THR A 45 -0.56 19.75 -0.29
CA THR A 45 -1.10 18.80 -1.29
C THR A 45 -2.59 18.98 -1.50
N ALA A 46 -3.38 19.17 -0.43
CA ALA A 46 -4.81 19.43 -0.53
C ALA A 46 -5.11 20.70 -1.36
N GLY A 47 -4.33 21.77 -1.14
CA GLY A 47 -4.39 22.98 -1.96
C GLY A 47 -4.00 22.74 -3.42
N HIS A 48 -2.98 21.91 -3.67
CA HIS A 48 -2.52 21.58 -5.02
C HIS A 48 -3.54 20.76 -5.83
N ILE A 49 -4.27 19.84 -5.20
CA ILE A 49 -5.27 19.00 -5.89
C ILE A 49 -6.65 19.66 -6.01
N ALA A 50 -6.95 20.70 -5.21
CA ALA A 50 -8.26 21.35 -5.21
C ALA A 50 -8.75 21.80 -6.61
N PRO A 51 -7.91 22.33 -7.52
CA PRO A 51 -8.33 22.68 -8.88
C PRO A 51 -8.72 21.49 -9.76
N LEU A 52 -8.34 20.26 -9.39
CA LEU A 52 -8.62 19.03 -10.16
C LEU A 52 -9.91 18.34 -9.72
N LEU A 53 -10.57 18.86 -8.68
CA LEU A 53 -11.82 18.32 -8.17
C LEU A 53 -12.91 18.42 -9.25
N LYS A 54 -13.37 17.26 -9.74
CA LYS A 54 -14.47 17.20 -10.72
C LYS A 54 -15.83 17.15 -10.05
N ASP A 55 -15.94 16.51 -8.88
CA ASP A 55 -17.20 16.33 -8.16
C ASP A 55 -16.95 16.05 -6.67
N GLY A 56 -17.98 16.32 -5.85
CA GLY A 56 -17.98 16.06 -4.41
C GLY A 56 -17.28 17.13 -3.56
N PRO A 57 -17.02 16.85 -2.27
CA PRO A 57 -16.41 17.82 -1.37
C PRO A 57 -14.91 17.99 -1.63
N LEU A 58 -14.42 19.21 -1.38
CA LEU A 58 -13.00 19.53 -1.37
C LEU A 58 -12.23 18.55 -0.46
N LYS A 59 -11.10 18.06 -0.95
CA LYS A 59 -10.26 17.14 -0.19
C LYS A 59 -9.55 17.91 0.91
N THR A 60 -9.76 17.51 2.16
CA THR A 60 -9.03 18.05 3.30
C THR A 60 -7.64 17.42 3.42
N SER A 61 -6.74 18.05 4.18
CA SER A 61 -5.43 17.45 4.52
C SER A 61 -5.57 16.04 5.12
N THR A 62 -6.59 15.83 5.96
CA THR A 62 -6.93 14.51 6.51
C THR A 62 -7.35 13.52 5.43
N ALA A 63 -8.13 13.94 4.43
CA ALA A 63 -8.51 13.08 3.31
C ALA A 63 -7.29 12.68 2.47
N VAL A 64 -6.39 13.64 2.18
CA VAL A 64 -5.12 13.39 1.48
C VAL A 64 -4.27 12.38 2.26
N LYS A 65 -4.07 12.61 3.56
CA LYS A 65 -3.31 11.69 4.43
C LYS A 65 -3.90 10.28 4.39
N ASN A 66 -5.22 10.15 4.57
CA ASN A 66 -5.88 8.85 4.56
C ASN A 66 -5.74 8.14 3.21
N LYS A 67 -5.79 8.89 2.10
CA LYS A 67 -5.57 8.33 0.75
C LYS A 67 -4.12 7.86 0.57
N TRP A 68 -3.14 8.64 1.02
CA TRP A 68 -1.74 8.27 0.99
C TRP A 68 -1.46 7.03 1.84
N THR A 69 -1.70 7.08 3.15
CA THR A 69 -1.30 6.01 4.08
C THR A 69 -2.22 4.80 4.02
N GLY A 70 -3.52 4.99 3.80
CA GLY A 70 -4.52 3.93 3.86
C GLY A 70 -4.72 3.19 2.53
N TYR A 71 -4.35 3.80 1.40
CA TYR A 71 -4.58 3.20 0.08
C TYR A 71 -3.28 3.08 -0.72
N ILE A 72 -2.57 4.18 -0.97
CA ILE A 72 -1.38 4.18 -1.85
C ILE A 72 -0.23 3.39 -1.21
N GLN A 73 0.12 3.70 0.04
CA GLN A 73 1.15 2.95 0.76
C GLN A 73 0.77 1.48 0.93
N LYS A 74 -0.53 1.19 1.13
CA LYS A 74 -1.01 -0.18 1.31
C LYS A 74 -0.86 -1.01 0.05
N ILE A 75 -1.16 -0.45 -1.13
CA ILE A 75 -0.91 -1.10 -2.42
C ILE A 75 0.59 -1.44 -2.58
N TYR A 76 1.46 -0.47 -2.33
CA TYR A 76 2.90 -0.68 -2.42
C TYR A 76 3.38 -1.81 -1.48
N GLN A 77 2.92 -1.81 -0.23
CA GLN A 77 3.24 -2.86 0.73
C GLN A 77 2.73 -4.24 0.30
N ASP A 78 1.54 -4.32 -0.29
CA ASP A 78 0.97 -5.57 -0.78
C ASP A 78 1.75 -6.11 -2.00
N ILE A 79 2.23 -5.22 -2.88
CA ILE A 79 3.13 -5.57 -3.99
C ILE A 79 4.47 -6.08 -3.46
N GLU A 80 5.06 -5.37 -2.51
CA GLU A 80 6.33 -5.77 -1.89
C GLU A 80 6.21 -7.10 -1.14
N GLN A 81 5.09 -7.33 -0.44
CA GLN A 81 4.82 -8.61 0.20
C GLN A 81 4.64 -9.73 -0.83
N TYR A 82 3.95 -9.46 -1.95
CA TYR A 82 3.83 -10.42 -3.05
C TYR A 82 5.20 -10.80 -3.62
N ARG A 83 6.10 -9.81 -3.81
CA ARG A 83 7.49 -10.03 -4.24
C ARG A 83 8.32 -10.81 -3.22
N ALA A 84 8.12 -10.56 -1.92
CA ALA A 84 8.91 -11.16 -0.84
C ALA A 84 8.48 -12.59 -0.47
N VAL A 85 7.18 -12.91 -0.51
CA VAL A 85 6.66 -14.22 -0.09
C VAL A 85 7.02 -15.33 -1.08
N ARG A 86 7.44 -14.97 -2.30
CA ARG A 86 7.66 -15.92 -3.40
C ARG A 86 9.06 -15.75 -3.96
N LEU A 87 9.90 -16.77 -3.80
CA LEU A 87 11.10 -16.96 -4.60
C LEU A 87 10.68 -17.05 -6.08
N GLY A 88 10.81 -15.95 -6.82
CA GLY A 88 10.46 -15.86 -8.23
C GLY A 88 9.10 -15.21 -8.57
N ALA A 89 8.38 -14.60 -7.62
CA ALA A 89 7.25 -13.74 -8.03
C ALA A 89 7.78 -12.54 -8.81
N HIS A 90 7.43 -12.51 -10.09
CA HIS A 90 7.78 -11.41 -10.96
C HIS A 90 6.79 -10.26 -10.75
N TRP A 91 7.31 -9.07 -10.50
CA TRP A 91 6.56 -7.84 -10.62
C TRP A 91 7.15 -7.01 -11.75
N ASP A 92 6.28 -6.60 -12.68
CA ASP A 92 6.60 -5.72 -13.79
C ASP A 92 5.84 -4.41 -13.62
N ASN A 93 6.52 -3.26 -13.67
CA ASN A 93 5.86 -1.97 -13.49
C ASN A 93 4.84 -1.63 -14.60
N LYS A 94 4.88 -2.33 -15.74
CA LYS A 94 3.92 -2.21 -16.85
C LYS A 94 2.88 -3.33 -16.85
N ARG A 95 3.28 -4.57 -16.54
CA ARG A 95 2.42 -5.77 -16.64
C ARG A 95 1.92 -6.32 -15.29
N GLY A 96 2.31 -5.71 -14.18
CA GLY A 96 1.94 -6.11 -12.83
C GLY A 96 2.54 -7.45 -12.46
N ALA A 97 1.72 -8.32 -11.86
CA ALA A 97 2.12 -9.69 -11.56
C ALA A 97 2.34 -10.56 -12.81
N ASN A 98 1.87 -10.11 -13.99
CA ASN A 98 2.00 -10.79 -15.28
C ASN A 98 1.68 -12.30 -15.18
N ILE A 99 0.58 -12.63 -14.52
CA ILE A 99 0.20 -14.02 -14.22
C ILE A 99 -0.06 -14.78 -15.52
N GLN A 100 0.66 -15.88 -15.73
CA GLN A 100 0.51 -16.74 -16.90
C GLN A 100 0.33 -18.20 -16.45
N GLY A 101 -0.72 -18.85 -16.94
CA GLY A 101 -1.04 -20.24 -16.59
C GLY A 101 -1.88 -20.40 -15.32
N LYS A 102 -2.50 -21.59 -15.19
CA LYS A 102 -3.49 -21.90 -14.14
C LYS A 102 -2.88 -21.94 -12.74
N ASP A 103 -1.65 -22.43 -12.60
CA ASP A 103 -1.01 -22.57 -11.29
C ASP A 103 -0.67 -21.20 -10.68
N SER A 104 -0.17 -20.27 -11.50
CA SER A 104 0.09 -18.90 -11.07
C SER A 104 -1.20 -18.10 -10.80
N GLU A 105 -2.29 -18.43 -11.51
CA GLU A 105 -3.62 -17.85 -11.29
C GLU A 105 -4.19 -18.24 -9.93
N GLN A 106 -4.23 -19.53 -9.60
CA GLN A 106 -4.72 -20.00 -8.30
C GLN A 106 -3.94 -19.37 -7.14
N VAL A 107 -2.61 -19.30 -7.28
CA VAL A 107 -1.72 -18.69 -6.29
C VAL A 107 -2.00 -17.19 -6.11
N PHE A 108 -2.21 -16.46 -7.20
CA PHE A 108 -2.53 -15.04 -7.13
C PHE A 108 -3.91 -14.81 -6.52
N GLU A 109 -4.90 -15.63 -6.89
CA GLU A 109 -6.25 -15.57 -6.34
C GLU A 109 -6.24 -15.82 -4.83
N ASP A 110 -5.51 -16.82 -4.36
CA ASP A 110 -5.33 -17.10 -2.93
C ASP A 110 -4.68 -15.91 -2.20
N PHE A 111 -3.65 -15.30 -2.76
CA PHE A 111 -3.05 -14.08 -2.19
C PHE A 111 -4.04 -12.92 -2.12
N THR A 112 -4.91 -12.76 -3.13
CA THR A 112 -5.89 -11.67 -3.16
C THR A 112 -7.07 -11.84 -2.20
N LYS A 113 -7.17 -12.98 -1.51
CA LYS A 113 -8.14 -13.17 -0.42
C LYS A 113 -7.79 -12.25 0.76
N ASP A 114 -6.51 -12.19 1.11
CA ASP A 114 -5.99 -11.34 2.18
C ASP A 114 -5.55 -9.95 1.69
N HIS A 115 -5.28 -9.82 0.38
CA HIS A 115 -4.84 -8.60 -0.27
C HIS A 115 -5.79 -8.17 -1.42
N PRO A 116 -7.03 -7.74 -1.12
CA PRO A 116 -8.04 -7.49 -2.15
C PRO A 116 -7.66 -6.37 -3.13
N LEU A 117 -6.80 -5.42 -2.73
CA LEU A 117 -6.31 -4.35 -3.60
C LEU A 117 -5.38 -4.86 -4.72
N MET A 118 -4.83 -6.08 -4.58
CA MET A 118 -3.94 -6.67 -5.57
C MET A 118 -4.68 -7.18 -6.80
N ARG A 119 -6.00 -7.45 -6.71
CA ARG A 119 -6.80 -8.04 -7.81
C ARG A 119 -6.68 -7.26 -9.12
N GLN A 120 -6.57 -5.94 -9.04
CA GLN A 120 -6.44 -5.05 -10.21
C GLN A 120 -5.08 -5.17 -10.93
N PHE A 121 -4.07 -5.78 -10.28
CA PHE A 121 -2.70 -5.87 -10.80
C PHE A 121 -2.34 -7.27 -11.35
N LYS A 122 -3.34 -8.09 -11.67
CA LYS A 122 -3.14 -9.43 -12.25
C LYS A 122 -2.33 -9.39 -13.56
N THR A 123 -2.69 -8.44 -14.44
CA THR A 123 -2.07 -8.25 -15.77
C THR A 123 -1.76 -6.78 -16.07
N SER A 124 -1.90 -5.91 -15.08
CA SER A 124 -1.69 -4.47 -15.20
C SER A 124 -0.68 -4.02 -14.16
N GLY A 125 0.29 -3.21 -14.59
CA GLY A 125 1.24 -2.58 -13.69
C GLY A 125 0.62 -1.47 -12.84
N TRP A 126 1.47 -0.79 -12.09
CA TRP A 126 1.07 0.36 -11.29
C TRP A 126 2.00 1.54 -11.57
N GLU A 127 1.49 2.56 -12.25
CA GLU A 127 2.30 3.71 -12.68
C GLU A 127 2.95 4.48 -11.51
N PHE A 128 2.35 4.41 -10.31
CA PHE A 128 2.85 5.09 -9.12
C PHE A 128 3.96 4.30 -8.42
N TYR A 129 4.20 3.04 -8.77
CA TYR A 129 5.23 2.20 -8.15
C TYR A 129 6.61 2.88 -8.06
N PRO A 130 7.22 3.36 -9.17
CA PRO A 130 8.56 3.97 -9.11
C PRO A 130 8.61 5.29 -8.31
N LEU A 131 7.48 6.00 -8.18
CA LEU A 131 7.39 7.22 -7.38
C LEU A 131 7.30 6.88 -5.89
N VAL A 132 6.46 5.90 -5.54
CA VAL A 132 6.26 5.47 -4.16
C VAL A 132 7.47 4.73 -3.61
N GLU A 133 8.17 3.94 -4.44
CA GLU A 133 9.44 3.29 -4.09
C GLU A 133 10.50 4.31 -3.68
N GLN A 134 10.63 5.43 -4.40
CA GLN A 134 11.57 6.49 -4.05
C GLN A 134 11.20 7.26 -2.77
N ILE A 135 9.92 7.28 -2.39
CA ILE A 135 9.45 7.84 -1.12
C ILE A 135 9.64 6.83 0.02
N ILE A 136 9.52 5.53 -0.27
CA ILE A 136 9.51 4.43 0.71
C ILE A 136 10.40 3.27 0.21
N PRO A 137 11.73 3.43 0.18
CA PRO A 137 12.63 2.45 -0.44
C PRO A 137 12.68 1.09 0.26
N ASN A 138 12.07 0.94 1.44
CA ASN A 138 12.07 -0.30 2.25
C ASN A 138 10.67 -0.71 2.75
N GLY A 139 9.63 -0.55 1.93
CA GLY A 139 8.24 -0.86 2.33
C GLY A 139 8.02 -2.29 2.83
N ALA A 140 8.76 -3.27 2.29
CA ALA A 140 8.67 -4.69 2.64
C ALA A 140 9.25 -5.04 4.02
N ALA A 141 10.39 -4.45 4.36
CA ALA A 141 11.23 -4.88 5.50
C ALA A 141 10.55 -4.69 6.86
N ARG A 142 9.57 -3.77 6.96
CA ARG A 142 8.93 -3.41 8.23
C ARG A 142 7.78 -4.33 8.65
N ARG A 143 7.31 -5.26 7.80
CA ARG A 143 6.22 -6.20 8.15
C ARG A 143 6.71 -7.60 8.56
N ILE A 144 7.93 -7.99 8.17
CA ILE A 144 8.47 -9.34 8.40
C ILE A 144 8.99 -9.52 9.85
N HIS A 145 9.21 -8.42 10.60
CA HIS A 145 9.66 -8.47 12.01
C HIS A 145 8.55 -8.69 13.05
N ALA A 146 7.32 -9.04 12.64
CA ALA A 146 6.22 -9.35 13.57
C ALA A 146 6.01 -10.86 13.80
N PHE A 147 7.05 -11.69 13.68
CA PHE A 147 7.03 -13.07 14.15
C PHE A 147 7.89 -13.20 15.41
N SER A 148 7.25 -13.09 16.57
CA SER A 148 7.86 -13.52 17.84
C SER A 148 7.90 -15.04 17.86
N PRO A 149 9.07 -15.70 17.93
CA PRO A 149 9.11 -17.10 18.32
C PRO A 149 8.79 -17.12 19.82
N GLY A 150 7.56 -17.47 20.17
CA GLY A 150 7.19 -17.81 21.53
C GLY A 150 8.14 -18.91 22.02
N GLY A 151 8.88 -18.59 23.08
CA GLY A 151 9.98 -19.40 23.56
C GLY A 151 9.58 -20.83 23.89
N SER A 152 10.25 -21.79 23.28
CA SER A 152 10.31 -23.16 23.79
C SER A 152 11.13 -23.15 25.09
N ARG A 153 10.45 -22.94 26.22
CA ARG A 153 10.96 -23.38 27.53
C ARG A 153 11.00 -24.91 27.51
N VAL A 154 12.14 -25.49 27.15
CA VAL A 154 12.46 -26.87 27.54
C VAL A 154 12.88 -26.83 29.01
N GLY A 155 11.90 -27.01 29.90
CA GLY A 155 12.12 -27.44 31.26
C GLY A 155 11.92 -28.94 31.32
N GLY A 156 12.99 -29.70 31.11
CA GLY A 156 13.04 -31.15 31.32
C GLY A 156 13.91 -31.46 32.52
N SER A 157 13.28 -31.79 33.65
CA SER A 157 13.93 -32.20 34.88
C SER A 157 14.54 -33.61 34.80
N SER A 158 15.65 -33.76 35.53
CA SER A 158 16.14 -34.97 36.23
C SER A 158 16.84 -36.09 35.44
N LEU A 159 18.10 -36.38 35.80
CA LEU A 159 18.44 -37.66 36.45
C LEU A 159 19.81 -37.64 37.14
N ALA A 160 19.88 -38.35 38.26
CA ALA A 160 21.00 -38.59 39.15
C ALA A 160 22.14 -39.44 38.54
N VAL A 161 23.36 -39.24 39.05
CA VAL A 161 24.21 -40.27 39.71
C VAL A 161 25.14 -39.58 40.68
#